data_AF-A0A256YIM3-F1
#
_entry.id   AF-A0A256YIM3-F1
#
_cell.length_a   1.000
_cell.length_b   1.000
_cell.length_c   1.000
_cell.angle_alpha   90.00
_cell.angle_beta   90.00
_cell.angle_gamma   90.00
#
_symmetry.space_group_name_H-M   'P 1'
#
loop_
_entity.id
_entity.type
_entity.pdbx_description
1 polymer ?
#
loop_
_entity_poly.entity_id
_entity_poly.type
_entity_poly.pdbx_seq_one_letter_code
_entity_poly.pdbx_strand_id
1 'polypeptide(L)'
;MVLEKKYIVLIVSIVIALIILAIGLTYYGLYSFSPTQTNTTSSPVSTNTTTTTIDYSKWLKINNAYIIVAKENKSIDSQNIVLITAVLNIKIENVGDYPFMILNITVDGLPLKGFSSRNIMPRQKLEFSHFIILDPEHNDIKISWSLEWGKNTTHTVRIEFVIGGRIYSIEENVSVTKVVTIG
;
A
#
# COMPACT_ATOMS: atom_id res chain seq x y z
N MET A 1 -30.16 35.69 -19.68
CA MET A 1 -28.74 35.90 -19.99
C MET A 1 -28.15 34.52 -20.27
N VAL A 2 -28.16 34.10 -21.53
CA VAL A 2 -27.72 32.77 -21.97
C VAL A 2 -26.21 32.84 -22.12
N LEU A 3 -25.47 32.51 -21.06
CA LEU A 3 -24.05 32.20 -21.20
C LEU A 3 -24.01 30.91 -22.03
N GLU A 4 -23.68 31.06 -23.32
CA GLU A 4 -23.74 29.98 -24.29
C GLU A 4 -22.96 28.76 -23.80
N LYS A 5 -23.56 27.56 -23.92
CA LYS A 5 -22.98 26.27 -23.48
C LYS A 5 -21.53 26.05 -23.94
N LYS A 6 -21.08 26.74 -24.99
CA LYS A 6 -19.69 26.73 -25.49
C LYS A 6 -18.68 27.26 -24.46
N TYR A 7 -19.04 28.26 -23.65
CA TYR A 7 -18.12 28.83 -22.64
C TYR A 7 -17.95 27.91 -21.43
N ILE A 8 -18.98 27.15 -21.07
CA ILE A 8 -18.92 26.20 -19.95
C ILE A 8 -17.95 25.05 -20.27
N VAL A 9 -18.01 24.50 -21.49
CA VAL A 9 -17.10 23.43 -21.92
C VAL A 9 -15.65 23.92 -21.99
N LEU A 10 -15.43 25.16 -22.45
CA LEU A 10 -14.10 25.77 -22.50
C LEU A 10 -13.51 25.96 -21.09
N ILE A 11 -14.30 26.47 -20.14
CA ILE A 11 -13.87 26.69 -18.75
C ILE A 11 -13.53 25.35 -18.08
N VAL A 12 -14.38 24.33 -18.23
CA VAL A 12 -14.13 23.00 -17.65
C VAL A 12 -12.84 22.38 -18.22
N SER A 13 -12.58 22.55 -19.51
CA SER A 13 -11.37 22.02 -20.16
C SER A 13 -10.09 22.72 -19.66
N ILE A 14 -10.13 24.04 -19.46
CA ILE A 14 -9.01 24.81 -18.90
C ILE A 14 -8.73 24.40 -17.45
N VAL A 15 -9.78 24.19 -16.64
CA VAL A 15 -9.63 23.76 -15.24
C VAL A 15 -8.98 22.36 -15.16
N ILE A 16 -9.40 21.42 -16.01
CA ILE A 16 -8.81 20.07 -16.05
C ILE A 16 -7.33 20.13 -16.50
N ALA A 17 -7.01 20.93 -17.52
CA ALA A 17 -5.64 21.09 -17.99
C ALA A 17 -4.71 21.70 -16.91
N LEU A 18 -5.21 22.66 -16.12
CA LEU A 18 -4.44 23.25 -15.01
C LEU A 18 -4.21 22.27 -13.85
N ILE A 19 -5.17 21.39 -13.57
CA ILE A 19 -5.02 20.33 -12.56
C ILE A 19 -3.95 19.32 -13.00
N ILE A 20 -3.95 18.90 -14.27
CA ILE A 20 -2.95 17.98 -14.81
C ILE A 20 -1.55 18.62 -14.81
N LEU A 21 -1.44 19.92 -15.14
CA LEU A 21 -0.17 20.65 -15.11
C LEU A 21 0.40 20.76 -13.68
N ALA A 22 -0.45 20.98 -12.66
CA ALA A 22 -0.03 21.06 -11.26
C ALA A 22 0.46 19.70 -10.72
N ILE A 23 -0.15 18.60 -11.16
CA ILE A 23 0.30 17.24 -10.80
C ILE A 23 1.63 16.92 -11.51
N GLY A 24 1.83 17.35 -12.76
CA GLY A 24 3.10 17.19 -13.47
C GLY A 24 4.27 17.93 -12.82
N LEU A 25 4.06 19.17 -12.36
CA LEU A 25 5.11 19.98 -11.72
C LEU A 25 5.57 19.42 -10.36
N THR A 26 4.69 18.73 -9.62
CA THR A 26 5.06 18.07 -8.36
C THR A 26 5.82 16.76 -8.59
N TYR A 27 5.64 16.12 -9.76
CA TYR A 27 6.33 14.86 -10.09
C TYR A 27 7.75 15.08 -10.66
N TYR A 28 7.99 16.18 -11.38
CA TYR A 28 9.28 16.45 -12.05
C TYR A 28 10.25 17.38 -11.29
N GLY A 29 9.84 17.95 -10.15
CA GLY A 29 10.66 18.89 -9.36
C GLY A 29 11.72 18.29 -8.44
N LEU A 30 11.90 16.96 -8.40
CA LEU A 30 12.77 16.30 -7.41
C LEU A 30 14.00 15.56 -7.95
N TYR A 31 14.28 15.64 -9.26
CA TYR A 31 15.47 14.99 -9.83
C TYR A 31 16.27 15.94 -10.72
N SER A 32 17.15 16.74 -10.11
CA SER A 32 18.40 17.20 -10.74
C SER A 32 19.30 17.91 -9.73
N PHE A 33 19.98 17.12 -8.89
CA PHE A 33 21.26 17.53 -8.33
C PHE A 33 22.26 16.40 -8.58
N SER A 34 23.15 16.62 -9.55
CA SER A 34 24.35 15.82 -9.73
C SER A 34 25.50 16.65 -9.15
N PRO A 35 26.01 16.37 -7.95
CA PRO A 35 27.21 17.03 -7.45
C PRO A 35 28.43 16.44 -8.15
N THR A 36 29.26 17.32 -8.70
CA THR A 36 30.59 17.03 -9.23
C THR A 36 31.43 16.34 -8.15
N GLN A 37 31.88 15.11 -8.41
CA GLN A 37 32.76 14.38 -7.50
C GLN A 37 34.12 15.09 -7.43
N THR A 38 34.48 15.55 -6.22
CA THR A 38 35.86 15.88 -5.88
C THR A 38 36.43 14.67 -5.15
N ASN A 39 37.42 13.98 -5.73
CA ASN A 39 38.09 12.85 -5.10
C ASN A 39 38.97 13.34 -3.94
N THR A 40 38.43 13.37 -2.74
CA THR A 40 39.22 13.36 -1.51
C THR A 40 39.32 11.92 -1.02
N THR A 41 40.54 11.38 -1.01
CA THR A 41 40.87 10.11 -0.37
C THR A 41 40.68 10.27 1.14
N SER A 42 39.60 9.74 1.68
CA SER A 42 39.36 9.61 3.12
C SER A 42 39.49 8.14 3.53
N SER A 43 40.26 7.89 4.59
CA SER A 43 40.42 6.58 5.23
C SER A 43 39.06 5.99 5.63
N PRO A 44 38.89 4.66 5.59
CA PRO A 44 37.61 4.03 5.92
C PRO A 44 37.26 4.28 7.39
N VAL A 45 36.23 5.09 7.61
CA VAL A 45 35.56 5.21 8.90
C VAL A 45 34.72 3.95 9.07
N SER A 46 35.02 3.15 10.09
CA SER A 46 34.17 2.05 10.52
C SER A 46 32.84 2.62 11.01
N THR A 47 31.83 2.62 10.15
CA THR A 47 30.45 2.89 10.56
C THR A 47 29.95 1.71 11.35
N ASN A 48 29.98 1.83 12.67
CA ASN A 48 29.16 1.01 13.56
C ASN A 48 27.69 1.31 13.22
N THR A 49 27.08 0.46 12.39
CA THR A 49 25.65 0.52 12.09
C THR A 49 24.88 0.25 13.37
N THR A 50 24.50 1.33 14.05
CA THR A 50 23.61 1.24 15.21
C THR A 50 22.20 1.08 14.67
N THR A 51 21.74 -0.17 14.58
CA THR A 51 20.35 -0.49 14.22
C THR A 51 19.44 0.08 15.30
N THR A 52 18.93 1.29 15.08
CA THR A 52 18.00 1.94 15.99
C THR A 52 16.62 1.37 15.70
N THR A 53 16.20 0.36 16.47
CA THR A 53 14.85 -0.19 16.40
C THR A 53 13.88 0.90 16.84
N ILE A 54 13.19 1.54 15.90
CA ILE A 54 12.17 2.55 16.21
C ILE A 54 10.96 1.83 16.79
N ASP A 55 10.71 2.05 18.08
CA ASP A 55 9.55 1.51 18.79
C ASP A 55 8.26 2.26 18.36
N TYR A 56 7.57 1.72 17.36
CA TYR A 56 6.32 2.23 16.82
C TYR A 56 5.11 1.98 17.74
N SER A 57 5.26 1.13 18.77
CA SER A 57 4.15 0.70 19.64
C SER A 57 3.53 1.86 20.44
N LYS A 58 4.22 3.00 20.49
CA LYS A 58 3.76 4.25 21.10
C LYS A 58 2.74 5.02 20.25
N TRP A 59 2.63 4.70 18.97
CA TRP A 59 1.76 5.40 18.03
C TRP A 59 0.72 4.47 17.40
N LEU A 60 1.16 3.31 16.92
CA LEU A 60 0.32 2.38 16.17
C LEU A 60 0.33 1.02 16.83
N LYS A 61 -0.86 0.45 17.02
CA LYS A 61 -1.05 -0.93 17.43
C LYS A 61 -1.87 -1.69 16.39
N ILE A 62 -1.35 -2.83 15.93
CA ILE A 62 -2.11 -3.79 15.14
C ILE A 62 -2.77 -4.75 16.14
N ASN A 63 -4.10 -4.70 16.25
CA ASN A 63 -4.84 -5.51 17.21
C ASN A 63 -5.17 -6.90 16.66
N ASN A 64 -5.38 -7.00 15.35
CA ASN A 64 -5.64 -8.25 14.65
C ASN A 64 -5.31 -8.05 13.17
N ALA A 65 -4.64 -9.03 12.56
CA ALA A 65 -4.38 -9.07 11.14
C ALA A 65 -4.42 -10.53 10.68
N TYR A 66 -5.13 -10.82 9.59
CA TYR A 66 -5.20 -12.15 9.02
C TYR A 66 -5.57 -12.10 7.53
N ILE A 67 -5.17 -13.15 6.80
CA ILE A 67 -5.48 -13.30 5.38
C ILE A 67 -6.50 -14.43 5.20
N ILE A 68 -7.50 -14.18 4.36
CA ILE A 68 -8.43 -15.20 3.86
C ILE A 68 -8.14 -15.39 2.38
N VAL A 69 -8.00 -16.64 1.96
CA VAL A 69 -7.84 -17.02 0.55
C VAL A 69 -9.11 -17.74 0.08
N ALA A 70 -9.64 -17.37 -1.08
CA ALA A 70 -10.73 -18.09 -1.72
C ALA A 70 -10.25 -18.75 -3.02
N LYS A 71 -10.58 -20.03 -3.17
CA LYS A 71 -10.33 -20.87 -4.35
C LYS A 71 -11.59 -20.96 -5.18
N GLU A 72 -11.47 -20.79 -6.49
CA GLU A 72 -12.54 -20.94 -7.47
C GLU A 72 -12.10 -21.97 -8.50
N ASN A 73 -12.91 -23.01 -8.73
CA ASN A 73 -12.64 -23.99 -9.78
C ASN A 73 -13.28 -23.50 -11.08
N LYS A 74 -12.49 -23.31 -12.13
CA LYS A 74 -12.99 -22.97 -13.46
C LYS A 74 -12.61 -24.02 -14.49
N SER A 75 -13.56 -24.35 -15.35
CA SER A 75 -13.30 -25.11 -16.56
C SER A 75 -13.11 -24.14 -17.73
N ILE A 76 -11.91 -24.13 -18.31
CA ILE A 76 -11.57 -23.32 -19.50
C ILE A 76 -10.94 -24.30 -20.49
N ASP A 77 -11.49 -24.38 -21.71
CA ASP A 77 -10.97 -25.23 -22.79
C ASP A 77 -10.67 -26.68 -22.37
N SER A 78 -11.59 -27.28 -21.60
CA SER A 78 -11.47 -28.65 -21.05
C SER A 78 -10.33 -28.85 -20.04
N GLN A 79 -9.74 -27.77 -19.51
CA GLN A 79 -8.82 -27.79 -18.38
C GLN A 79 -9.49 -27.25 -17.12
N ASN A 80 -9.30 -27.95 -16.00
CA ASN A 80 -9.72 -27.46 -14.69
C ASN A 80 -8.60 -26.61 -14.09
N ILE A 81 -8.83 -25.31 -14.03
CA ILE A 81 -7.91 -24.33 -13.44
C ILE A 81 -8.47 -23.92 -12.08
N VAL A 82 -7.61 -23.97 -11.05
CA VAL A 82 -7.94 -23.43 -9.72
C VAL A 82 -7.42 -22.01 -9.66
N LEU A 83 -8.31 -21.03 -9.55
CA LEU A 83 -7.97 -19.63 -9.34
C LEU A 83 -8.04 -19.30 -7.86
N ILE A 84 -7.19 -18.37 -7.41
CA ILE A 84 -7.26 -17.82 -6.06
C ILE A 84 -7.46 -16.33 -6.03
N THR A 85 -8.13 -15.87 -4.98
CA THR A 85 -8.15 -14.48 -4.52
C THR A 85 -7.73 -14.44 -3.07
N ALA A 86 -7.03 -13.39 -2.65
CA ALA A 86 -6.62 -13.20 -1.27
C ALA A 86 -7.12 -11.86 -0.72
N VAL A 87 -7.55 -11.86 0.54
CA VAL A 87 -8.10 -10.69 1.23
C VAL A 87 -7.37 -10.48 2.55
N LEU A 88 -6.74 -9.32 2.72
CA LEU A 88 -6.21 -8.89 4.00
C LEU A 88 -7.35 -8.31 4.84
N ASN A 89 -7.48 -8.80 6.07
CA ASN A 89 -8.33 -8.23 7.10
C ASN A 89 -7.43 -7.71 8.21
N ILE A 90 -7.57 -6.43 8.56
CA ILE A 90 -6.69 -5.82 9.57
C ILE A 90 -7.44 -4.80 10.42
N LYS A 91 -7.06 -4.75 11.70
CA LYS A 91 -7.53 -3.80 12.70
C LYS A 91 -6.35 -3.03 13.28
N ILE A 92 -6.34 -1.73 13.02
CA ILE A 92 -5.30 -0.80 13.44
C ILE A 92 -5.89 0.16 14.46
N GLU A 93 -5.12 0.49 15.49
CA GLU A 93 -5.48 1.48 16.50
C GLU A 93 -4.37 2.52 16.62
N ASN A 94 -4.77 3.79 16.70
CA ASN A 94 -3.87 4.85 17.13
C ASN A 94 -3.84 4.90 18.66
N VAL A 95 -2.76 4.42 19.25
CA VAL A 95 -2.55 4.42 20.70
C VAL A 95 -1.77 5.64 21.19
N GLY A 96 -1.31 6.49 20.26
CA GLY A 96 -0.63 7.74 20.56
C GLY A 96 -1.61 8.90 20.82
N ASP A 97 -1.03 10.06 21.09
CA ASP A 97 -1.77 11.30 21.38
C ASP A 97 -1.86 12.24 20.16
N TYR A 98 -1.20 11.88 19.05
CA TYR A 98 -1.21 12.65 17.80
C TYR A 98 -1.87 11.85 16.68
N PRO A 99 -2.56 12.52 15.74
CA PRO A 99 -3.06 11.86 14.55
C PRO A 99 -1.88 11.39 13.67
N PHE A 100 -2.10 10.29 12.96
CA PHE A 100 -1.19 9.85 11.90
C PHE A 100 -1.98 9.47 10.65
N MET A 101 -1.32 9.47 9.50
CA MET A 101 -1.93 9.03 8.24
C MET A 101 -1.25 7.78 7.74
N ILE A 102 -2.02 6.72 7.50
CA ILE A 102 -1.53 5.57 6.74
C ILE A 102 -1.44 5.99 5.28
N LEU A 103 -0.26 5.82 4.69
CA LEU A 103 0.02 6.13 3.30
C LEU A 103 -0.23 4.92 2.41
N ASN A 104 0.28 3.75 2.82
CA ASN A 104 0.25 2.54 2.02
C ASN A 104 0.26 1.29 2.92
N ILE A 105 -0.29 0.19 2.40
CA ILE A 105 -0.23 -1.13 3.01
C ILE A 105 0.03 -2.14 1.90
N THR A 106 0.98 -3.05 2.14
CA THR A 106 1.33 -4.13 1.21
C THR A 106 1.40 -5.47 1.94
N VAL A 107 1.24 -6.56 1.18
CA VAL A 107 1.41 -7.94 1.65
C VAL A 107 2.48 -8.60 0.78
N ASP A 108 3.63 -8.95 1.33
CA ASP A 108 4.82 -9.38 0.58
C ASP A 108 5.20 -8.41 -0.57
N GLY A 109 5.01 -7.10 -0.33
CA GLY A 109 5.22 -6.06 -1.33
C GLY A 109 4.07 -5.91 -2.36
N LEU A 110 3.07 -6.80 -2.34
CA LEU A 110 1.89 -6.69 -3.21
C LEU A 110 0.91 -5.63 -2.70
N PRO A 111 0.38 -4.76 -3.59
CA PRO A 111 -0.52 -3.69 -3.19
C PRO A 111 -1.94 -4.17 -2.89
N LEU A 112 -2.67 -3.39 -2.10
CA LEU A 112 -4.09 -3.62 -1.85
C LEU A 112 -4.97 -2.92 -2.89
N LYS A 113 -5.91 -3.65 -3.48
CA LYS A 113 -6.83 -3.12 -4.49
C LYS A 113 -7.71 -2.02 -3.90
N GLY A 114 -7.61 -0.81 -4.45
CA GLY A 114 -8.46 0.32 -4.08
C GLY A 114 -8.16 0.93 -2.71
N PHE A 115 -7.06 0.54 -2.06
CA PHE A 115 -6.63 1.20 -0.84
C PHE A 115 -6.24 2.65 -1.14
N SER A 116 -6.64 3.55 -0.25
CA SER A 116 -6.27 4.97 -0.27
C SER A 116 -5.81 5.37 1.11
N SER A 117 -4.97 6.40 1.17
CA SER A 117 -4.42 6.93 2.42
C SER A 117 -5.54 7.30 3.40
N ARG A 118 -5.37 7.01 4.68
CA ARG A 118 -6.37 7.30 5.71
C ARG A 118 -5.76 7.96 6.92
N ASN A 119 -6.39 9.04 7.37
CA ASN A 119 -6.04 9.70 8.62
C ASN A 119 -6.68 8.97 9.81
N ILE A 120 -5.92 8.73 10.86
CA ILE A 120 -6.35 8.04 12.08
C ILE A 120 -6.12 8.96 13.26
N MET A 121 -7.21 9.44 13.85
CA MET A 121 -7.19 10.30 15.03
C MET A 121 -6.69 9.54 16.26
N PRO A 122 -6.16 10.24 17.29
CA PRO A 122 -5.81 9.61 18.56
C PRO A 122 -6.94 8.74 19.10
N ARG A 123 -6.60 7.54 19.60
CA ARG A 123 -7.54 6.53 20.16
C ARG A 123 -8.55 5.96 19.15
N GLN A 124 -8.48 6.34 17.87
CA GLN A 124 -9.36 5.79 16.85
C GLN A 124 -8.92 4.38 16.47
N LYS A 125 -9.92 3.51 16.26
CA LYS A 125 -9.76 2.18 15.69
C LYS A 125 -10.25 2.18 14.25
N LEU A 126 -9.44 1.61 13.37
CA LEU A 126 -9.74 1.43 11.96
C LEU A 126 -9.74 -0.07 11.66
N GLU A 127 -10.82 -0.57 11.07
CA GLU A 127 -10.97 -1.95 10.67
C GLU A 127 -11.43 -2.00 9.22
N PHE A 128 -10.76 -2.79 8.39
CA PHE A 128 -11.12 -2.94 6.97
C PHE A 128 -10.63 -4.27 6.39
N SER A 129 -11.18 -4.57 5.22
CA SER A 129 -10.82 -5.71 4.39
C SER A 129 -10.56 -5.24 2.97
N HIS A 130 -9.42 -5.59 2.38
CA HIS A 130 -9.11 -5.29 0.98
C HIS A 130 -8.56 -6.52 0.27
N PHE A 131 -8.87 -6.64 -1.02
CA PHE A 131 -8.25 -7.63 -1.89
C PHE A 131 -6.77 -7.29 -2.09
N ILE A 132 -5.94 -8.31 -2.13
CA ILE A 132 -4.53 -8.20 -2.52
C ILE A 132 -4.47 -8.31 -4.05
N ILE A 133 -3.71 -7.41 -4.69
CA ILE A 133 -3.41 -7.51 -6.12
C ILE A 133 -2.33 -8.59 -6.28
N LEU A 134 -2.76 -9.79 -6.66
CA LEU A 134 -1.89 -10.96 -6.79
C LEU A 134 -1.09 -10.95 -8.09
N ASP A 135 -1.56 -10.22 -9.10
CA ASP A 135 -0.83 -9.92 -10.33
C ASP A 135 -0.74 -8.40 -10.52
N PRO A 136 0.35 -7.76 -10.05
CA PRO A 136 0.55 -6.31 -10.15
C PRO A 136 0.69 -5.81 -11.59
N GLU A 137 1.19 -6.64 -12.51
CA GLU A 137 1.40 -6.23 -13.91
C GLU A 137 0.07 -5.99 -14.61
N HIS A 138 -0.93 -6.83 -14.30
CA HIS A 138 -2.28 -6.74 -14.86
C HIS A 138 -3.29 -6.08 -13.91
N ASN A 139 -2.86 -5.66 -12.72
CA ASN A 139 -3.72 -5.12 -11.66
C ASN A 139 -4.89 -6.07 -11.30
N ASP A 140 -4.62 -7.37 -11.35
CA ASP A 140 -5.58 -8.44 -11.09
C ASP A 140 -5.45 -8.97 -9.66
N ILE A 141 -6.58 -9.34 -9.09
CA ILE A 141 -6.70 -9.96 -7.76
C ILE A 141 -6.74 -11.48 -7.86
N LYS A 142 -6.65 -12.04 -9.07
CA LYS A 142 -6.70 -13.48 -9.35
C LYS A 142 -5.39 -13.99 -9.95
N ILE A 143 -4.91 -15.12 -9.43
CA ILE A 143 -3.84 -15.93 -10.04
C ILE A 143 -4.21 -17.40 -10.00
N SER A 144 -3.52 -18.23 -10.78
CA SER A 144 -3.59 -19.69 -10.62
C SER A 144 -3.07 -20.10 -9.24
N TRP A 145 -3.58 -21.22 -8.71
CA TRP A 145 -3.20 -21.75 -7.41
C TRP A 145 -1.68 -21.84 -7.23
N SER A 146 -1.18 -21.30 -6.11
CA SER A 146 0.19 -21.44 -5.62
C SER A 146 0.18 -21.93 -4.16
N LEU A 147 1.17 -22.75 -3.79
CA LEU A 147 1.34 -23.24 -2.42
C LEU A 147 1.62 -22.12 -1.41
N GLU A 148 2.19 -21.00 -1.87
CA GLU A 148 2.53 -19.84 -1.05
C GLU A 148 1.29 -19.17 -0.43
N TRP A 149 0.11 -19.36 -1.01
CA TRP A 149 -1.17 -18.84 -0.50
C TRP A 149 -2.00 -19.93 0.21
N GLY A 150 -1.31 -20.97 0.67
CA GLY A 150 -1.87 -22.09 1.42
C GLY A 150 -2.35 -21.71 2.82
N LYS A 151 -3.18 -22.56 3.45
CA LYS A 151 -3.55 -22.38 4.86
C LYS A 151 -2.28 -22.45 5.73
N ASN A 152 -2.19 -21.61 6.76
CA ASN A 152 -1.05 -21.51 7.69
C ASN A 152 0.28 -21.04 7.07
N THR A 153 0.26 -20.56 5.83
CA THR A 153 1.38 -19.77 5.29
C THR A 153 1.39 -18.39 5.96
N THR A 154 2.55 -17.76 6.00
CA THR A 154 2.77 -16.47 6.64
C THR A 154 3.27 -15.48 5.60
N HIS A 155 2.70 -14.30 5.61
CA HIS A 155 3.01 -13.20 4.71
C HIS A 155 3.37 -11.95 5.52
N THR A 156 4.28 -11.14 5.00
CA THR A 156 4.70 -9.90 5.65
C THR A 156 3.76 -8.77 5.26
N VAL A 157 3.01 -8.24 6.22
CA VAL A 157 2.23 -7.02 6.03
C VAL A 157 3.09 -5.82 6.39
N ARG A 158 3.38 -4.98 5.41
CA ARG A 158 4.07 -3.70 5.62
C ARG A 158 3.08 -2.55 5.61
N ILE A 159 3.10 -1.70 6.64
CA ILE A 159 2.29 -0.48 6.73
C ILE A 159 3.23 0.72 6.74
N GLU A 160 3.02 1.65 5.81
CA GLU A 160 3.72 2.93 5.76
C GLU A 160 2.80 4.03 6.27
N PHE A 161 3.29 4.85 7.19
CA PHE A 161 2.50 5.91 7.81
C PHE A 161 3.33 7.16 8.10
N VAL A 162 2.67 8.31 8.19
CA VAL A 162 3.28 9.60 8.51
C VAL A 162 2.73 10.15 9.82
N ILE A 163 3.65 10.58 10.71
CA ILE A 163 3.35 11.29 11.95
C ILE A 163 4.37 12.41 12.14
N GLY A 164 3.90 13.62 12.43
CA GLY A 164 4.77 14.80 12.59
C GLY A 164 5.66 15.11 11.37
N GLY A 165 5.17 14.82 10.15
CA GLY A 165 5.90 15.04 8.90
C GLY A 165 7.01 14.03 8.59
N ARG A 166 7.16 12.97 9.37
CA ARG A 166 8.13 11.88 9.13
C ARG A 166 7.42 10.60 8.74
N ILE A 167 7.98 9.89 7.76
CA ILE A 167 7.48 8.59 7.29
C ILE A 167 8.13 7.49 8.12
N TYR A 168 7.30 6.54 8.54
CA TYR A 168 7.68 5.34 9.26
C TYR A 168 7.10 4.11 8.57
N SER A 169 7.72 2.97 8.80
CA SER A 169 7.25 1.68 8.31
C SER A 169 7.26 0.66 9.45
N ILE A 170 6.24 -0.21 9.47
CA ILE A 170 6.13 -1.35 10.35
C ILE A 170 5.85 -2.59 9.50
N GLU A 171 6.46 -3.71 9.89
CA GLU A 171 6.23 -5.01 9.30
C GLU A 171 5.68 -5.97 10.34
N GLU A 172 4.63 -6.70 9.99
CA GLU A 172 3.99 -7.70 10.85
C GLU A 172 3.79 -8.98 10.04
N ASN A 173 4.14 -10.12 10.64
CA ASN A 173 3.92 -11.43 10.04
C ASN A 173 2.48 -11.87 10.25
N VAL A 174 1.76 -12.10 9.16
CA VAL A 174 0.32 -12.40 9.17
C VAL A 174 0.06 -13.71 8.45
N SER A 175 -0.67 -14.62 9.11
CA SER A 175 -0.94 -15.93 8.53
C SER A 175 -2.25 -15.98 7.73
N VAL A 176 -2.29 -16.86 6.74
CA VAL A 176 -3.53 -17.28 6.08
C VAL A 176 -4.31 -18.16 7.06
N THR A 177 -5.37 -17.60 7.64
CA THR A 177 -6.17 -18.29 8.66
C THR A 177 -7.22 -19.22 8.06
N LYS A 178 -7.68 -18.90 6.84
CA LYS A 178 -8.74 -19.66 6.18
C LYS A 178 -8.54 -19.71 4.67
N VAL A 179 -8.73 -20.91 4.12
CA VAL A 179 -8.89 -21.13 2.68
C VAL A 179 -10.33 -21.58 2.43
N VAL A 180 -11.08 -20.85 1.63
CA VAL A 180 -12.48 -21.12 1.27
C VAL A 180 -12.51 -21.67 -0.15
N THR A 181 -13.37 -22.66 -0.44
CA THR A 181 -13.61 -23.12 -1.81
C THR A 181 -14.97 -22.62 -2.27
N ILE A 182 -15.01 -21.96 -3.42
CA ILE A 182 -16.20 -21.48 -4.11
C ILE A 182 -16.46 -22.46 -5.27
N GLY A 183 -17.62 -23.10 -5.23
CA GLY A 183 -18.09 -24.05 -6.24
C GLY A 183 -18.87 -23.40 -7.35
#